data_AF-A0A4Q4BTA8-F1
#
_entry.id   AF-A0A4Q4BTA8-F1
#
_cell.length_a   1.000
_cell.length_b   1.000
_cell.length_c   1.000
_cell.angle_alpha   90.00
_cell.angle_beta   90.00
_cell.angle_gamma   90.00
#
_symmetry.space_group_name_H-M   'P 1'
#
loop_
_entity.id
_entity.type
_entity.pdbx_description
1 polymer ?
#
loop_
_entity_poly.entity_id
_entity_poly.type
_entity_poly.pdbx_seq_one_letter_code
_entity_poly.pdbx_strand_id
1 'polypeptide(L)'
;MKQPLNPYLVLAVAIVLPGVGQVLNRQPVRGLVFVCFAILLGAFTLKTAAPEVTFVGKMAGGLFVWAMAVFDAYKTARIRHAVWSHSNAPR
;
A
#
# COMPACT_ATOMS: atom_id res chain seq x y z
N MET A 1 -24.98 3.27 -0.05
CA MET A 1 -23.61 2.83 0.32
C MET A 1 -22.97 3.89 1.20
N LYS A 2 -22.24 3.54 2.27
CA LYS A 2 -21.52 4.54 3.09
C LYS A 2 -20.43 5.20 2.23
N GLN A 3 -20.31 6.53 2.32
CA GLN A 3 -19.30 7.27 1.56
C GLN A 3 -17.90 6.72 1.86
N PRO A 4 -17.13 6.28 0.84
CA PRO A 4 -15.76 5.85 1.01
C PRO A 4 -14.85 7.04 1.34
N LEU A 5 -13.75 6.77 2.04
CA LEU A 5 -12.71 7.77 2.33
C LEU A 5 -12.16 8.38 1.04
N ASN A 6 -11.70 9.63 1.12
CA ASN A 6 -11.04 10.30 0.01
C ASN A 6 -9.81 9.47 -0.43
N PRO A 7 -9.73 9.04 -1.70
CA PRO A 7 -8.61 8.23 -2.20
C PRO A 7 -7.24 8.86 -2.01
N TYR A 8 -7.13 10.19 -2.04
CA TYR A 8 -5.87 10.90 -1.81
C TYR A 8 -5.42 10.85 -0.35
N LEU A 9 -6.36 10.79 0.60
CA LEU A 9 -6.03 10.58 2.01
C LEU A 9 -5.51 9.16 2.24
N VAL A 10 -6.14 8.16 1.60
CA VAL A 10 -5.66 6.77 1.65
C VAL A 10 -4.26 6.66 1.04
N LEU A 11 -3.99 7.36 -0.06
CA LEU A 11 -2.66 7.43 -0.68
C LEU A 11 -1.62 8.03 0.27
N ALA A 12 -1.90 9.20 0.85
CA ALA A 12 -0.98 9.86 1.78
C ALA A 12 -0.63 8.95 2.97
N VAL A 13 -1.62 8.27 3.53
CA VAL A 13 -1.40 7.32 4.65
C VAL A 13 -0.59 6.11 4.21
N ALA A 14 -0.86 5.54 3.03
CA ALA A 14 -0.11 4.39 2.53
C ALA A 14 1.36 4.73 2.23
N ILE A 15 1.65 5.96 1.77
CA ILE A 15 3.01 6.45 1.53
C ILE A 15 3.79 6.57 2.84
N VAL A 16 3.17 6.95 3.95
CA VAL A 16 3.87 7.13 5.23
C VAL A 16 3.95 5.81 6.00
N LEU A 17 2.88 5.01 5.96
CA LEU A 17 2.73 3.81 6.78
C LEU A 17 2.37 2.59 5.92
N PRO A 18 3.33 1.65 5.69
CA PRO A 18 3.05 0.44 4.93
C PRO A 18 1.93 -0.38 5.58
N GLY A 19 0.99 -0.85 4.76
CA GLY A 19 -0.15 -1.67 5.20
C GLY A 19 -1.33 -0.91 5.81
N VAL A 20 -1.17 0.36 6.22
CA VAL A 20 -2.24 1.13 6.89
C VAL A 20 -3.27 1.66 5.90
N GLY A 21 -2.90 1.94 4.66
CA GLY A 21 -3.85 2.31 3.61
C GLY A 21 -4.91 1.22 3.36
N GLN A 22 -4.54 -0.05 3.50
CA GLN A 22 -5.45 -1.19 3.41
C GLN A 22 -6.40 -1.24 4.62
N VAL A 23 -5.94 -0.87 5.82
CA VAL A 23 -6.80 -0.77 7.01
C VAL A 23 -7.86 0.31 6.82
N LEU A 24 -7.50 1.46 6.25
CA LEU A 24 -8.47 2.51 5.89
C LEU A 24 -9.50 2.03 4.85
N ASN A 25 -9.09 1.14 3.97
CA ASN A 25 -9.97 0.43 3.05
C ASN A 25 -10.71 -0.76 3.70
N ARG A 26 -10.65 -0.95 5.02
CA ARG A 26 -11.26 -2.10 5.73
C ARG A 26 -10.78 -3.47 5.22
N GLN A 27 -9.50 -3.55 4.83
CA GLN A 27 -8.83 -4.77 4.40
C GLN A 27 -7.59 -5.04 5.28
N PRO A 28 -7.75 -5.20 6.62
CA PRO A 28 -6.62 -5.27 7.54
C PRO A 28 -5.71 -6.49 7.29
N VAL A 29 -6.27 -7.65 6.94
CA VAL A 29 -5.50 -8.86 6.60
C VAL A 29 -4.57 -8.59 5.41
N ARG A 30 -5.06 -7.87 4.41
CA ARG A 30 -4.27 -7.52 3.23
C ARG A 30 -3.12 -6.56 3.57
N GLY A 31 -3.38 -5.61 4.46
CA GLY A 31 -2.36 -4.72 5.01
C GLY A 31 -1.27 -5.48 5.77
N LEU A 32 -1.65 -6.44 6.61
CA LEU A 32 -0.73 -7.30 7.36
C LEU A 32 0.15 -8.13 6.41
N VAL A 33 -0.43 -8.71 5.36
CA VAL A 33 0.32 -9.44 4.32
C VAL A 33 1.39 -8.53 3.71
N PHE A 34 1.05 -7.32 3.29
CA PHE A 34 2.03 -6.38 2.75
C PHE A 34 3.17 -6.06 3.73
N VAL A 35 2.86 -5.83 5.01
CA VAL A 35 3.88 -5.56 6.04
C VAL A 35 4.81 -6.76 6.23
N CYS A 36 4.25 -7.96 6.38
CA CYS A 36 5.02 -9.19 6.53
C CYS A 36 5.97 -9.41 5.33
N PHE A 37 5.45 -9.25 4.11
CA PHE A 37 6.27 -9.41 2.90
C PHE A 37 7.31 -8.30 2.75
N ALA A 38 7.00 -7.05 3.12
CA ALA A 38 7.95 -5.95 3.07
C ALA A 38 9.13 -6.18 4.04
N ILE A 39 8.85 -6.68 5.25
CA ILE A 39 9.88 -7.05 6.22
C ILE A 39 10.69 -8.25 5.72
N LEU A 40 10.02 -9.30 5.23
CA LEU A 40 10.69 -10.52 4.75
C LEU A 40 11.61 -10.23 3.56
N LEU A 41 11.11 -9.57 2.52
CA LEU A 41 11.90 -9.20 1.35
C LEU A 41 12.95 -8.12 1.67
N GLY A 42 12.65 -7.19 2.56
CA GLY A 42 13.62 -6.20 3.05
C GLY A 42 14.79 -6.88 3.76
N ALA A 43 14.52 -7.77 4.70
CA ALA A 43 15.55 -8.53 5.41
C ALA A 43 16.33 -9.46 4.48
N PHE A 44 15.64 -10.11 3.54
CA PHE A 44 16.28 -10.99 2.56
C PHE A 44 17.24 -10.20 1.65
N THR A 45 16.79 -9.07 1.10
CA THR A 45 17.64 -8.22 0.26
C THR A 45 18.79 -7.61 1.05
N LEU A 46 18.56 -7.23 2.31
CA LEU A 46 19.61 -6.72 3.19
C LEU A 46 20.70 -7.76 3.45
N LYS A 47 20.30 -9.03 3.64
CA LYS A 47 21.22 -10.12 3.98
C LYS A 47 22.01 -10.64 2.78
N THR A 48 21.43 -10.58 1.57
CA THR A 48 21.99 -11.16 0.34
C THR A 48 22.71 -10.14 -0.54
N ALA A 49 22.46 -8.85 -0.35
CA ALA A 49 23.11 -7.81 -1.11
C ALA A 49 24.62 -7.72 -0.80
N ALA A 50 25.40 -7.46 -1.85
CA ALA A 50 26.84 -7.34 -1.73
C ALA A 50 27.25 -6.09 -0.91
N PRO A 51 28.44 -6.10 -0.29
CA PRO A 51 28.91 -5.02 0.58
C PRO A 51 28.89 -3.63 -0.08
N GLU A 52 29.26 -3.58 -1.36
CA GLU A 52 29.35 -2.39 -2.21
C GLU A 52 28.00 -1.79 -2.62
N VAL A 53 26.89 -2.53 -2.44
CA VAL A 53 25.55 -2.03 -2.75
C VAL A 53 25.14 -0.95 -1.75
N THR A 54 24.55 0.13 -2.26
CA THR A 54 24.02 1.23 -1.44
C THR A 54 22.92 0.74 -0.50
N PHE A 55 22.69 1.46 0.60
CA PHE A 55 21.64 1.09 1.56
C PHE A 55 20.25 0.95 0.91
N VAL A 56 19.92 1.84 -0.03
CA VAL A 56 18.66 1.78 -0.79
C VAL A 56 18.56 0.49 -1.59
N GLY A 57 19.65 0.07 -2.26
CA GLY A 57 19.72 -1.21 -2.97
C GLY A 57 19.59 -2.41 -2.05
N LYS A 58 20.21 -2.36 -0.87
CA LYS A 58 20.10 -3.39 0.17
C LYS A 58 18.67 -3.53 0.71
N MET A 59 17.84 -2.51 0.62
CA MET A 59 16.43 -2.53 1.05
C MET A 59 15.43 -2.68 -0.12
N ALA A 60 15.91 -2.91 -1.34
CA ALA A 60 15.08 -2.86 -2.55
C ALA A 60 13.87 -3.80 -2.49
N GLY A 61 13.99 -4.97 -1.86
CA GLY A 61 12.88 -5.91 -1.72
C GLY A 61 11.74 -5.33 -0.87
N GLY A 62 12.07 -4.72 0.27
CA GLY A 62 11.09 -4.08 1.14
C GLY A 62 10.46 -2.85 0.49
N LEU A 63 11.28 -2.03 -0.18
CA LEU A 63 10.82 -0.85 -0.93
C LEU A 63 9.87 -1.23 -2.07
N PHE A 64 10.15 -2.32 -2.79
CA PHE A 64 9.29 -2.84 -3.84
C PHE A 64 7.91 -3.23 -3.30
N VAL A 65 7.86 -4.04 -2.23
CA VAL A 65 6.59 -4.45 -1.62
C VAL A 65 5.83 -3.24 -1.08
N TRP A 66 6.52 -2.27 -0.50
CA TRP A 66 5.90 -1.03 -0.03
C TRP A 66 5.28 -0.24 -1.19
N ALA A 67 5.98 -0.04 -2.29
CA ALA A 67 5.43 0.63 -3.48
C ALA A 67 4.18 -0.08 -4.02
N MET A 68 4.20 -1.42 -4.05
CA MET A 68 3.04 -2.22 -4.42
C MET A 68 1.87 -2.05 -3.44
N ALA A 69 2.15 -1.96 -2.13
CA ALA A 69 1.14 -1.70 -1.12
C ALA A 69 0.49 -0.32 -1.28
N VAL A 70 1.27 0.71 -1.61
CA VAL A 70 0.79 2.08 -1.89
C VAL A 70 -0.16 2.08 -3.09
N PHE A 71 0.29 1.50 -4.20
CA PHE A 71 -0.51 1.41 -5.42
C PHE A 71 -1.84 0.69 -5.17
N ASP A 72 -1.78 -0.44 -4.47
CA ASP A 72 -2.96 -1.22 -4.16
C ASP A 72 -3.99 -0.46 -3.29
N ALA A 73 -3.53 0.20 -2.23
CA ALA A 73 -4.39 0.96 -1.33
C ALA A 73 -5.10 2.10 -2.07
N TYR A 74 -4.37 2.84 -2.91
CA TYR A 74 -4.93 3.92 -3.70
C TYR A 74 -5.91 3.42 -4.76
N LYS A 75 -5.52 2.41 -5.55
CA LYS A 75 -6.40 1.81 -6.57
C LYS A 75 -7.71 1.32 -5.97
N THR A 76 -7.65 0.63 -4.84
CA THR A 76 -8.84 0.12 -4.13
C THR A 76 -9.74 1.27 -3.67
N ALA A 77 -9.17 2.34 -3.10
CA ALA A 77 -9.92 3.50 -2.67
C ALA A 77 -10.56 4.25 -3.86
N ARG A 78 -9.83 4.42 -4.96
CA ARG A 78 -10.32 5.06 -6.19
C ARG A 78 -11.49 4.31 -6.81
N ILE A 79 -11.41 2.98 -6.91
CA ILE A 79 -12.49 2.15 -7.45
C ILE A 79 -13.74 2.30 -6.58
N ARG A 80 -13.61 2.21 -5.26
CA ARG A 80 -14.75 2.37 -4.34
C ARG A 80 -15.38 3.74 -4.43
N HIS A 81 -14.57 4.79 -4.53
CA HIS A 81 -15.05 6.16 -4.72
C HIS A 81 -15.79 6.33 -6.05
N ALA A 82 -15.26 5.77 -7.15
CA ALA A 82 -15.92 5.82 -8.44
C ALA A 82 -17.27 5.08 -8.45
N VAL A 83 -17.33 3.88 -7.86
CA VAL A 83 -18.58 3.10 -7.73
C VAL A 83 -19.62 3.83 -6.88
N TRP A 84 -19.20 4.44 -5.77
CA TRP A 84 -20.08 5.26 -4.93
C TRP A 84 -20.59 6.49 -5.69
N SER A 85 -19.70 7.22 -6.37
CA SER A 85 -20.05 8.42 -7.14
C SER A 85 -21.05 8.10 -8.25
N HIS A 86 -20.86 6.99 -8.96
CA HIS A 86 -21.77 6.57 -10.03
C HIS A 86 -23.12 6.10 -9.49
N SER A 87 -23.16 5.49 -8.30
CA SER A 87 -24.42 5.08 -7.65
C SER A 87 -25.24 6.26 -7.14
N ASN A 88 -24.59 7.39 -6.85
CA ASN A 88 -25.19 8.60 -6.29
C ASN A 88 -25.43 9.71 -7.33
N ALA A 89 -25.06 9.51 -8.60
CA ALA A 89 -25.32 10.49 -9.65
C ALA A 89 -26.84 10.58 -9.93
N PRO A 90 -27.41 11.80 -10.07
CA PRO A 90 -28.79 11.96 -10.48
C PRO A 90 -28.99 11.30 -11.85
N ARG A 91 -30.04 10.48 -11.96
CA ARG A 91 -30.43 9.83 -13.22
C ARG A 91 -31.02 10.83 -14.19
#